data_AF-A0A535K081-F1
#
_entry.id   AF-A0A535K081-F1
#
_cell.length_a   1.000
_cell.length_b   1.000
_cell.length_c   1.000
_cell.angle_alpha   90.00
_cell.angle_beta   90.00
_cell.angle_gamma   90.00
#
_symmetry.space_group_name_H-M   'P 1'
#
loop_
_entity.id
_entity.type
_entity.pdbx_description
1 polymer ?
#
loop_
_entity_poly.entity_id
_entity_poly.type
_entity_poly.pdbx_seq_one_letter_code
_entity_poly.pdbx_strand_id
1 'polypeptide(L)'
;MGSTRRRGQRGQAIVLIALIISVLLGFLGLSIDGGRAFLDRRQMQASVDASALAAAFNYMNNSDYSQAELAATNEYANNERLYMAPSCSGYGGLTVTCTFSDPTSHSLVITVANRSIAGVTFTATAVHSIGVTVMQVLGFGSTIPVGATATALARRTGTNGAAIQTLSPGSCNGASASLTFQGSSTTTVTGDVWSNGSIFDNSASAGGAVNGNVVDVCGAPPALSTPSPWTVSGAQVNGWNMPDPGYLSPPINSTSRSWNGTSGSVERPGTYTVDPSLAGGAGCYFLAGGVYDFKAGFSQNGGFVSNELRPPDEPNMAAAGQPNMTTLRSDLTGARQTSIAVNALPGPVPQGSLVSLWGGGQAQT
;
A
#
# COMPACT_ATOMS: atom_id res chain seq x y z
N MET A 1 54.33 63.16 20.88
CA MET A 1 53.83 61.78 21.14
C MET A 1 52.35 61.74 20.81
N GLY A 2 51.95 60.74 20.02
CA GLY A 2 50.79 60.77 19.13
C GLY A 2 49.41 60.93 19.78
N SER A 3 48.60 61.80 19.19
CA SER A 3 47.15 61.84 19.38
C SER A 3 46.54 60.58 18.77
N THR A 4 46.08 59.68 19.62
CA THR A 4 45.38 58.46 19.19
C THR A 4 44.00 58.84 18.63
N ARG A 5 43.82 58.56 17.34
CA ARG A 5 42.56 58.73 16.58
C ARG A 5 41.41 57.98 17.26
N ARG A 6 40.57 58.66 18.04
CA ARG A 6 39.28 58.16 18.56
C ARG A 6 38.05 58.83 17.90
N ARG A 7 38.18 59.28 16.65
CA ARG A 7 37.11 60.03 15.96
C ARG A 7 36.40 59.28 14.82
N GLY A 8 36.76 58.02 14.53
CA GLY A 8 36.17 57.22 13.44
C GLY A 8 35.14 56.16 13.83
N GLN A 9 35.00 55.79 15.11
CA GLN A 9 34.17 54.65 15.52
C GLN A 9 32.73 55.02 15.96
N ARG A 10 32.41 56.30 16.14
CA ARG A 10 31.08 56.72 16.65
C ARG A 10 29.95 56.64 15.62
N GLY A 11 30.26 56.60 14.32
CA GLY A 11 29.25 56.45 13.24
C GLY A 11 28.96 55.01 12.83
N GLN A 12 29.95 54.12 12.91
CA GLN A 12 29.81 52.72 12.48
C GLN A 12 28.91 51.90 13.42
N ALA A 13 28.93 52.20 14.73
CA ALA A 13 28.12 51.50 15.70
C ALA A 13 26.61 51.64 15.42
N ILE A 14 26.15 52.83 15.01
CA ILE A 14 24.74 53.07 14.67
C ILE A 14 24.32 52.26 13.44
N VAL A 15 25.17 52.17 12.41
CA VAL A 15 24.90 51.38 11.21
C VAL A 15 24.82 49.89 11.52
N LEU A 16 25.73 49.39 12.36
CA LEU A 16 25.74 47.98 12.79
C LEU A 16 24.49 47.64 13.59
N ILE A 17 24.11 48.51 14.54
CA ILE A 17 22.89 48.32 15.35
C ILE A 17 21.64 48.33 14.47
N ALA A 18 21.55 49.27 13.52
CA ALA A 18 20.44 49.32 12.57
C ALA A 18 20.32 48.02 11.76
N LEU A 19 21.44 47.51 11.24
CA LEU A 19 21.47 46.23 10.52
C LEU A 19 21.03 45.05 11.40
N ILE A 20 21.53 44.96 12.64
CA ILE A 20 21.17 43.89 13.57
C ILE A 20 19.67 43.94 13.89
N ILE A 21 19.11 45.13 14.15
CA ILE A 21 17.67 45.28 14.42
C ILE A 21 16.85 44.86 13.22
N SER A 22 17.21 45.27 12.00
CA SER A 22 16.52 44.84 10.78
C SER A 22 16.54 43.32 10.62
N VAL A 23 17.67 42.66 10.90
CA VAL A 23 17.79 41.20 10.84
C VAL A 23 16.93 40.53 11.92
N LEU A 24 16.93 41.04 13.15
CA LEU A 24 16.11 40.51 14.25
C LEU A 24 14.61 40.66 13.97
N LEU A 25 14.18 41.78 13.39
CA LEU A 25 12.80 41.97 12.93
C LEU A 25 12.45 41.01 11.78
N GLY A 26 13.42 40.72 10.90
CA GLY A 26 13.32 39.66 9.90
C GLY A 26 13.00 38.30 10.50
N PHE A 27 13.78 37.87 11.49
CA PHE A 27 13.56 36.59 12.18
C PHE A 27 12.26 36.57 12.98
N LEU A 28 11.86 37.69 13.58
CA LEU A 28 10.59 37.83 14.28
C LEU A 28 9.42 37.63 13.31
N GLY A 29 9.46 38.28 12.16
CA GLY A 29 8.42 38.13 11.15
C GLY A 29 8.32 36.71 10.61
N LEU A 30 9.46 36.08 10.36
CA LEU A 30 9.50 34.68 9.96
C LEU A 30 8.95 33.72 11.02
N SER A 31 9.23 33.99 12.30
CA SER A 31 8.73 33.15 13.39
C SER A 31 7.22 33.28 13.58
N ILE A 32 6.67 34.49 13.48
CA ILE A 32 5.23 34.73 13.65
C ILE A 32 4.44 34.21 12.45
N ASP A 33 4.78 34.67 11.24
CA ASP A 33 4.03 34.31 10.03
C ASP A 33 4.23 32.81 9.70
N GLY A 34 5.45 32.28 9.89
CA GLY A 34 5.74 30.85 9.72
C GLY A 34 5.08 29.96 10.79
N GLY A 35 5.02 30.42 12.04
CA GLY A 35 4.31 29.72 13.12
C GLY A 35 2.81 29.60 12.85
N ARG A 36 2.19 30.68 12.35
CA ARG A 36 0.78 30.67 11.94
C ARG A 36 0.55 29.72 10.76
N ALA A 37 1.39 29.79 9.71
CA ALA A 37 1.32 28.88 8.57
C ALA A 37 1.42 27.40 8.98
N PHE A 38 2.28 27.10 9.95
CA PHE A 38 2.48 25.73 10.41
C PHE A 38 1.28 25.17 11.18
N LEU A 39 0.71 25.97 12.09
CA LEU A 39 -0.47 25.56 12.86
C LEU A 39 -1.68 25.33 11.96
N ASP A 40 -1.86 26.23 11.00
CA ASP A 40 -2.92 26.22 10.02
C ASP A 40 -2.82 25.00 9.08
N ARG A 41 -1.61 24.70 8.59
CA ARG A 41 -1.34 23.45 7.85
C ARG A 41 -1.70 22.20 8.65
N ARG A 42 -1.41 22.18 9.96
CA ARG A 42 -1.73 21.03 10.82
C ARG A 42 -3.22 20.87 11.01
N GLN A 43 -3.96 21.97 11.19
CA GLN A 43 -5.42 21.95 11.27
C GLN A 43 -6.02 21.45 9.96
N MET A 44 -5.54 21.97 8.82
CA MET A 44 -5.96 21.54 7.50
C MET A 44 -5.69 20.06 7.23
N GLN A 45 -4.55 19.53 7.67
CA GLN A 45 -4.29 18.10 7.53
C GLN A 45 -5.36 17.28 8.27
N ALA A 46 -5.70 17.66 9.51
CA ALA A 46 -6.72 16.96 10.28
C ALA A 46 -8.12 17.06 9.65
N SER A 47 -8.48 18.20 9.06
CA SER A 47 -9.78 18.37 8.37
C SER A 47 -9.86 17.57 7.07
N VAL A 48 -8.77 17.51 6.29
CA VAL A 48 -8.69 16.70 5.07
C VAL A 48 -8.68 15.20 5.39
N ASP A 49 -7.98 14.77 6.45
CA ASP A 49 -8.01 13.38 6.93
C ASP A 49 -9.44 12.97 7.34
N ALA A 50 -10.13 13.81 8.11
CA ALA A 50 -11.53 13.60 8.50
C ALA A 50 -12.47 13.57 7.29
N SER A 51 -12.26 14.46 6.32
CA SER A 51 -13.02 14.51 5.07
C SER A 51 -12.90 13.22 4.27
N ALA A 52 -11.68 12.72 4.05
CA ALA A 52 -11.44 11.48 3.34
C ALA A 52 -12.08 10.28 4.06
N LEU A 53 -11.97 10.21 5.39
CA LEU A 53 -12.57 9.15 6.20
C LEU A 53 -14.10 9.20 6.17
N ALA A 54 -14.70 10.39 6.28
CA ALA A 54 -16.15 10.59 6.18
C ALA A 54 -16.70 10.15 4.81
N ALA A 55 -15.96 10.44 3.73
CA ALA A 55 -16.27 9.97 2.38
C ALA A 55 -16.29 8.45 2.33
N ALA A 56 -15.20 7.82 2.79
CA ALA A 56 -15.05 6.38 2.76
C ALA A 56 -16.13 5.67 3.60
N PHE A 57 -16.43 6.20 4.79
CA PHE A 57 -17.45 5.66 5.68
C PHE A 57 -18.86 5.78 5.09
N ASN A 58 -19.23 6.94 4.51
CA ASN A 58 -20.53 7.10 3.86
C ASN A 58 -20.67 6.18 2.65
N TYR A 59 -19.60 6.05 1.86
CA TYR A 59 -19.59 5.14 0.72
C TYR A 59 -19.80 3.68 1.12
N MET A 60 -19.16 3.24 2.22
CA MET A 60 -19.34 1.87 2.73
C MET A 60 -20.79 1.55 3.10
N ASN A 61 -21.53 2.54 3.60
CA ASN A 61 -22.92 2.38 4.01
C ASN A 61 -23.92 2.53 2.86
N ASN A 62 -23.73 3.52 1.99
CA ASN A 62 -24.73 3.93 0.99
C ASN A 62 -24.38 3.53 -0.45
N SER A 63 -23.12 3.18 -0.74
CA SER A 63 -22.62 2.87 -2.10
C SER A 63 -22.86 3.97 -3.15
N ASP A 64 -23.09 5.20 -2.69
CA ASP A 64 -23.35 6.37 -3.54
C ASP A 64 -22.18 7.35 -3.41
N TYR A 65 -21.55 7.65 -4.55
CA TYR A 65 -20.43 8.59 -4.62
C TYR A 65 -20.85 10.01 -4.26
N SER A 66 -22.02 10.45 -4.69
CA SER A 66 -22.50 11.82 -4.44
C SER A 66 -22.73 12.07 -2.95
N GLN A 67 -23.28 11.08 -2.24
CA GLN A 67 -23.47 11.17 -0.79
C GLN A 67 -22.15 11.09 -0.02
N ALA A 68 -21.21 10.27 -0.48
CA ALA A 68 -19.87 10.19 0.09
C ALA A 68 -19.10 11.51 -0.05
N GLU A 69 -19.08 12.07 -1.25
CA GLU A 69 -18.45 13.36 -1.54
C GLU A 69 -19.12 14.50 -0.77
N LEU A 70 -20.45 14.51 -0.64
CA LEU A 70 -21.17 15.51 0.14
C LEU A 70 -20.82 15.44 1.63
N ALA A 71 -20.75 14.23 2.20
CA ALA A 71 -20.34 14.03 3.58
C ALA A 71 -18.90 14.51 3.82
N ALA A 72 -17.99 14.23 2.87
CA ALA A 72 -16.61 14.68 2.90
C ALA A 72 -16.50 16.22 2.92
N THR A 73 -17.25 16.90 2.04
CA THR A 73 -17.28 18.36 1.97
C THR A 73 -17.82 18.97 3.26
N ASN A 74 -18.90 18.42 3.81
CA ASN A 74 -19.50 18.93 5.05
C ASN A 74 -18.55 18.76 6.24
N GLU A 75 -17.88 17.61 6.35
CA GLU A 75 -16.94 17.35 7.44
C GLU A 75 -15.72 18.26 7.37
N TYR A 76 -15.19 18.50 6.16
CA TYR A 76 -14.12 19.47 5.94
C TYR A 76 -14.54 20.88 6.36
N ALA A 77 -15.70 21.34 5.87
CA ALA A 77 -16.22 22.68 6.19
C ALA A 77 -16.46 22.88 7.69
N ASN A 78 -16.97 21.85 8.38
CA ASN A 78 -17.17 21.90 9.84
C ASN A 78 -15.84 22.00 10.61
N ASN A 79 -14.83 21.23 10.22
CA ASN A 79 -13.53 21.24 10.89
C ASN A 79 -12.75 22.53 10.66
N GLU A 80 -12.83 23.11 9.46
CA GLU A 80 -12.26 24.43 9.17
C GLU A 80 -13.16 25.60 9.63
N ARG A 81 -14.31 25.31 10.24
CA ARG A 81 -15.30 26.31 10.72
C ARG A 81 -15.73 27.29 9.62
N LEU A 82 -15.91 26.76 8.40
CA LEU A 82 -16.38 27.51 7.24
C LEU A 82 -17.91 27.55 7.27
N TYR A 83 -18.48 28.63 7.84
CA TYR A 83 -19.93 28.80 8.00
C TYR A 83 -20.68 29.24 6.73
N MET A 84 -20.05 29.14 5.57
CA MET A 84 -20.63 29.53 4.28
C MET A 84 -20.91 28.30 3.42
N ALA A 85 -21.94 28.40 2.59
CA ALA A 85 -22.26 27.33 1.66
C ALA A 85 -21.14 27.22 0.60
N PRO A 86 -20.49 26.05 0.45
CA PRO A 86 -19.50 25.85 -0.59
C PRO A 86 -20.14 25.83 -1.97
N SER A 87 -19.48 26.43 -2.96
CA SER A 87 -19.79 26.22 -4.38
C SER A 87 -19.03 25.01 -4.89
N CYS A 88 -19.72 23.86 -4.93
CA CYS A 88 -19.19 22.60 -5.40
C CYS A 88 -19.71 22.24 -6.79
N SER A 89 -18.85 21.67 -7.63
CA SER A 89 -19.21 21.09 -8.92
C SER A 89 -18.62 19.69 -9.07
N GLY A 90 -19.33 18.81 -9.80
CA GLY A 90 -18.83 17.47 -10.13
C GLY A 90 -19.29 16.32 -9.23
N TYR A 91 -20.27 16.53 -8.33
CA TYR A 91 -20.80 15.46 -7.48
C TYR A 91 -21.27 14.24 -8.31
N GLY A 92 -20.86 13.05 -7.87
CA GLY A 92 -21.08 11.78 -8.57
C GLY A 92 -20.18 11.56 -9.79
N GLY A 93 -19.35 12.53 -10.17
CA GLY A 93 -18.44 12.50 -11.31
C GLY A 93 -17.04 11.96 -11.01
N LEU A 94 -16.82 11.37 -9.82
CA LEU A 94 -15.53 10.89 -9.31
C LEU A 94 -14.47 11.98 -9.07
N THR A 95 -14.79 13.25 -9.35
CA THR A 95 -13.96 14.39 -9.00
C THR A 95 -14.88 15.57 -8.70
N VAL A 96 -14.81 16.02 -7.46
CA VAL A 96 -15.56 17.17 -6.97
C VAL A 96 -14.58 18.28 -6.65
N THR A 97 -14.89 19.49 -7.11
CA THR A 97 -14.17 20.70 -6.73
C THR A 97 -15.13 21.61 -6.00
N CYS A 98 -14.80 21.93 -4.76
CA CYS A 98 -15.53 22.83 -3.89
C CYS A 98 -14.68 24.07 -3.61
N THR A 99 -15.28 25.23 -3.81
CA THR A 99 -14.67 26.52 -3.49
C THR A 99 -15.49 27.21 -2.42
N PHE A 100 -14.80 27.88 -1.50
CA PHE A 100 -15.42 28.65 -0.42
C PHE A 100 -15.18 30.13 -0.71
N SER A 101 -16.20 30.96 -0.54
CA SER A 101 -16.15 32.41 -0.78
C SER A 101 -15.56 33.19 0.40
N ASP A 102 -14.57 32.61 1.06
CA ASP A 102 -13.92 33.18 2.23
C ASP A 102 -12.72 34.07 1.83
N PRO A 103 -12.26 34.97 2.71
CA PRO A 103 -11.15 35.86 2.40
C PRO A 103 -9.82 35.14 2.12
N THR A 104 -9.69 33.86 2.50
CA THR A 104 -8.47 33.07 2.33
C THR A 104 -8.53 32.09 1.14
N SER A 105 -9.61 32.15 0.35
CA SER A 105 -9.81 31.39 -0.89
C SER A 105 -9.59 29.89 -0.71
N HIS A 106 -10.28 29.29 0.26
CA HIS A 106 -10.24 27.85 0.47
C HIS A 106 -10.80 27.11 -0.75
N SER A 107 -10.10 26.06 -1.15
CA SER A 107 -10.51 25.13 -2.19
C SER A 107 -10.30 23.70 -1.69
N LEU A 108 -11.30 22.85 -1.87
CA LEU A 108 -11.25 21.43 -1.57
C LEU A 108 -11.53 20.66 -2.86
N VAL A 109 -10.63 19.76 -3.23
CA VAL A 109 -10.79 18.82 -4.34
C VAL A 109 -10.85 17.41 -3.78
N ILE A 110 -11.91 16.70 -4.09
CA ILE A 110 -12.08 15.29 -3.74
C ILE A 110 -12.01 14.50 -5.03
N THR A 111 -11.07 13.56 -5.13
CA THR A 111 -10.98 12.62 -6.25
C THR A 111 -11.26 11.21 -5.77
N VAL A 112 -12.05 10.48 -6.54
CA VAL A 112 -12.47 9.12 -6.26
C VAL A 112 -11.82 8.20 -7.27
N ALA A 113 -10.91 7.35 -6.80
CA ALA A 113 -10.42 6.23 -7.58
C ALA A 113 -11.35 5.03 -7.32
N ASN A 114 -12.31 4.85 -8.23
CA ASN A 114 -13.18 3.69 -8.26
C ASN A 114 -12.34 2.45 -8.63
N ARG A 115 -12.53 1.33 -7.92
CA ARG A 115 -11.82 0.06 -8.14
C ARG A 115 -10.32 0.13 -7.86
N SER A 116 -9.96 0.88 -6.82
CA SER A 116 -8.65 0.81 -6.20
C SER A 116 -8.46 -0.53 -5.49
N ILE A 117 -7.24 -0.85 -5.08
CA ILE A 117 -6.93 -2.12 -4.41
C ILE A 117 -7.79 -2.25 -3.16
N ALA A 118 -8.62 -3.29 -3.14
CA ALA A 118 -9.57 -3.61 -2.07
C ALA A 118 -10.79 -2.66 -1.93
N GLY A 119 -11.11 -1.83 -2.93
CA GLY A 119 -12.38 -1.08 -2.96
C GLY A 119 -12.33 0.26 -3.69
N VAL A 120 -12.78 1.32 -3.02
CA VAL A 120 -12.81 2.68 -3.57
C VAL A 120 -11.94 3.58 -2.70
N THR A 121 -11.00 4.31 -3.32
CA THR A 121 -10.18 5.28 -2.59
C THR A 121 -10.70 6.69 -2.82
N PHE A 122 -10.85 7.43 -1.73
CA PHE A 122 -11.18 8.85 -1.70
C PHE A 122 -9.92 9.62 -1.34
N THR A 123 -9.53 10.55 -2.21
CA THR A 123 -8.40 11.47 -1.98
C THR A 123 -8.96 12.86 -1.81
N ALA A 124 -8.79 13.46 -0.64
CA ALA A 124 -9.15 14.84 -0.38
C ALA A 124 -7.88 15.70 -0.45
N THR A 125 -7.94 16.83 -1.16
CA THR A 125 -6.85 17.80 -1.27
C THR A 125 -7.41 19.19 -1.01
N ALA A 126 -6.89 19.87 -0.01
CA ALA A 126 -7.28 21.24 0.31
C ALA A 126 -6.12 22.21 0.10
N VAL A 127 -6.45 23.41 -0.37
CA VAL A 127 -5.50 24.52 -0.53
C VAL A 127 -6.19 25.81 -0.12
N HIS A 128 -5.45 26.69 0.54
CA HIS A 128 -5.86 28.07 0.81
C HIS A 128 -4.63 28.97 0.99
N SER A 129 -4.84 30.27 1.16
CA SER A 129 -3.77 31.25 1.35
C SER A 129 -3.97 32.08 2.61
N ILE A 130 -2.97 32.08 3.48
CA ILE A 130 -2.99 32.96 4.66
C ILE A 130 -2.33 34.29 4.35
N GLY A 131 -2.89 35.38 4.89
CA GLY A 131 -2.25 36.69 4.86
C GLY A 131 -1.08 36.75 5.83
N VAL A 132 0.10 37.15 5.33
CA VAL A 132 1.25 37.46 6.19
C VAL A 132 1.13 38.88 6.73
N THR A 133 1.68 39.13 7.91
CA THR A 133 1.50 40.44 8.59
C THR A 133 2.83 41.17 8.77
N VAL A 134 3.87 40.47 9.19
CA VAL A 134 5.17 41.07 9.51
C VAL A 134 6.10 40.97 8.31
N MET A 135 6.04 39.86 7.55
CA MET A 135 6.81 39.68 6.33
C MET A 135 6.46 40.68 5.23
N GLN A 136 5.21 41.16 5.16
CA GLN A 136 4.80 42.18 4.17
C GLN A 136 5.59 43.48 4.33
N VAL A 137 5.86 43.89 5.57
CA VAL A 137 6.60 45.12 5.88
C VAL A 137 8.06 45.02 5.41
N LEU A 138 8.58 43.79 5.30
CA LEU A 138 9.93 43.50 4.82
C LEU A 138 10.00 43.28 3.29
N GLY A 139 8.89 43.52 2.58
CA GLY A 139 8.84 43.44 1.11
C GLY A 139 8.58 42.04 0.55
N PHE A 140 8.23 41.06 1.41
CA PHE A 140 7.78 39.75 0.94
C PHE A 140 6.32 39.80 0.48
N GLY A 141 5.92 38.79 -0.32
CA GLY A 141 4.55 38.68 -0.86
C GLY A 141 3.48 38.72 0.23
N SER A 142 2.26 39.10 -0.14
CA SER A 142 1.17 39.33 0.82
C SER A 142 0.54 38.07 1.40
N THR A 143 0.80 36.90 0.81
CA THR A 143 0.20 35.63 1.20
C THR A 143 1.17 34.45 1.17
N ILE A 144 0.91 33.44 1.99
CA ILE A 144 1.57 32.13 1.96
C ILE A 144 0.53 31.07 1.61
N PRO A 145 0.73 30.26 0.55
CA PRO A 145 -0.15 29.15 0.24
C PRO A 145 0.12 27.98 1.21
N VAL A 146 -0.96 27.39 1.71
CA VAL A 146 -0.94 26.19 2.55
C VAL A 146 -1.82 25.14 1.88
N GLY A 147 -1.38 23.89 1.91
CA GLY A 147 -2.13 22.78 1.36
C GLY A 147 -1.87 21.48 2.10
N ALA A 148 -2.87 20.61 2.05
CA ALA A 148 -2.86 19.29 2.64
C ALA A 148 -3.59 18.29 1.74
N THR A 149 -3.16 17.03 1.78
CA THR A 149 -3.78 15.93 1.04
C THR A 149 -3.89 14.72 1.96
N ALA A 150 -5.02 14.02 1.90
CA ALA A 150 -5.26 12.77 2.60
C ALA A 150 -5.95 11.76 1.70
N THR A 151 -5.71 10.48 1.95
CA THR A 151 -6.34 9.37 1.23
C THR A 151 -6.97 8.39 2.20
N ALA A 152 -8.20 7.95 1.89
CA ALA A 152 -8.92 6.94 2.65
C ALA A 152 -9.46 5.86 1.72
N LEU A 153 -9.38 4.61 2.16
CA LEU A 153 -9.89 3.45 1.42
C LEU A 153 -11.20 3.00 2.03
N ALA A 154 -12.24 2.93 1.20
CA ALA A 154 -13.53 2.37 1.52
C ALA A 154 -13.60 0.91 1.07
N ARG A 155 -13.80 -0.01 2.02
CA ARG A 155 -13.96 -1.44 1.75
C ARG A 155 -15.31 -1.92 2.25
N ARG A 156 -16.15 -2.40 1.33
CA ARG A 156 -17.49 -2.91 1.64
C ARG A 156 -17.45 -4.42 1.89
N THR A 157 -18.46 -4.94 2.57
CA THR A 157 -18.73 -6.38 2.61
C THR A 157 -18.91 -6.91 1.19
N GLY A 158 -18.06 -7.86 0.80
CA GLY A 158 -18.05 -8.43 -0.55
C GLY A 158 -16.98 -7.84 -1.50
N THR A 159 -16.27 -6.77 -1.12
CA THR A 159 -15.02 -6.41 -1.81
C THR A 159 -13.84 -7.11 -1.14
N ASN A 160 -13.18 -7.93 -1.93
CA ASN A 160 -11.99 -8.67 -1.51
C ASN A 160 -10.75 -7.81 -1.78
N GLY A 161 -9.71 -7.99 -0.97
CA GLY A 161 -8.40 -7.44 -1.32
C GLY A 161 -7.84 -8.12 -2.56
N ALA A 162 -6.72 -7.59 -3.07
CA ALA A 162 -5.97 -8.30 -4.10
C ALA A 162 -5.48 -9.64 -3.53
N ALA A 163 -6.03 -10.75 -4.03
CA ALA A 163 -5.60 -12.11 -3.70
C ALA A 163 -4.27 -12.43 -4.40
N ILE A 164 -4.07 -11.89 -5.60
CA ILE A 164 -2.81 -11.96 -6.33
C ILE A 164 -2.43 -10.55 -6.73
N GLN A 165 -1.21 -10.15 -6.39
CA GLN A 165 -0.67 -8.84 -6.73
C GLN A 165 0.73 -8.98 -7.31
N THR A 166 0.96 -8.43 -8.50
CA THR A 166 2.29 -8.36 -9.12
C THR A 166 2.72 -6.90 -9.30
N LEU A 167 3.92 -6.58 -8.83
CA LEU A 167 4.53 -5.25 -8.99
C LEU A 167 5.42 -5.14 -10.25
N SER A 168 5.77 -6.28 -10.84
CA SER A 168 6.56 -6.33 -12.08
C SER A 168 5.80 -5.64 -13.21
N PRO A 169 6.44 -4.72 -13.95
CA PRO A 169 5.80 -4.05 -15.08
C PRO A 169 5.46 -5.00 -16.24
N GLY A 170 5.99 -6.24 -16.27
CA GLY A 170 5.67 -7.26 -17.27
C GLY A 170 5.59 -6.72 -18.70
N SER A 171 4.67 -7.18 -19.56
CA SER A 171 4.43 -6.49 -20.84
C SER A 171 3.39 -5.37 -20.72
N CYS A 172 3.78 -4.32 -19.97
CA CYS A 172 3.75 -2.91 -20.39
C CYS A 172 5.10 -2.24 -20.06
N ASN A 173 6.06 -2.40 -20.98
CA ASN A 173 7.49 -1.97 -20.97
C ASN A 173 8.55 -3.03 -20.60
N GLY A 174 8.17 -4.29 -20.37
CA GLY A 174 9.09 -5.42 -20.15
C GLY A 174 8.95 -6.55 -21.18
N ALA A 175 9.84 -7.56 -21.10
CA ALA A 175 9.98 -8.62 -22.10
C ALA A 175 9.05 -9.85 -21.90
N SER A 176 8.30 -9.92 -20.79
CA SER A 176 7.44 -11.07 -20.44
C SER A 176 6.22 -10.61 -19.65
N ALA A 177 5.13 -11.38 -19.65
CA ALA A 177 3.92 -11.04 -18.89
C ALA A 177 4.21 -10.95 -17.38
N SER A 178 3.50 -10.06 -16.69
CA SER A 178 3.71 -9.84 -15.25
C SER A 178 3.11 -10.97 -14.42
N LEU A 179 1.94 -11.46 -14.84
CA LEU A 179 1.29 -12.63 -14.29
C LEU A 179 0.99 -13.59 -15.43
N THR A 180 1.40 -14.85 -15.29
CA THR A 180 1.07 -15.90 -16.26
C THR A 180 0.42 -17.08 -15.57
N PHE A 181 -0.79 -17.44 -16.01
CA PHE A 181 -1.42 -18.70 -15.67
C PHE A 181 -0.98 -19.77 -16.69
N GLN A 182 -0.59 -20.95 -16.21
CA GLN A 182 -0.26 -22.11 -17.05
C GLN A 182 -0.72 -23.39 -16.36
N GLY A 183 -1.14 -24.39 -17.13
CA GLY A 183 -1.47 -25.71 -16.63
C GLY A 183 -2.64 -26.36 -17.34
N SER A 184 -3.00 -27.56 -16.89
CA SER A 184 -4.14 -28.34 -17.39
C SER A 184 -5.32 -28.38 -16.41
N SER A 185 -5.24 -27.69 -15.27
CA SER A 185 -6.27 -27.64 -14.22
C SER A 185 -6.92 -26.26 -14.09
N THR A 186 -8.23 -26.21 -13.82
CA THR A 186 -8.98 -24.97 -13.58
C THR A 186 -8.49 -24.28 -12.31
N THR A 187 -8.18 -22.98 -12.38
CA THR A 187 -7.79 -22.19 -11.20
C THR A 187 -8.92 -21.30 -10.73
N THR A 188 -9.23 -21.32 -9.43
CA THR A 188 -10.24 -20.44 -8.82
C THR A 188 -9.56 -19.45 -7.86
N VAL A 189 -9.63 -18.16 -8.18
CA VAL A 189 -9.10 -17.09 -7.33
C VAL A 189 -10.26 -16.42 -6.61
N THR A 190 -10.23 -16.43 -5.28
CA THR A 190 -11.21 -15.68 -4.47
C THR A 190 -10.58 -14.36 -4.03
N GLY A 191 -10.90 -13.30 -4.76
CA GLY A 191 -10.39 -11.96 -4.53
C GLY A 191 -9.97 -11.27 -5.81
N ASP A 192 -9.48 -10.04 -5.67
CA ASP A 192 -9.09 -9.23 -6.82
C ASP A 192 -7.71 -9.70 -7.33
N VAL A 193 -7.47 -9.59 -8.63
CA VAL A 193 -6.16 -9.84 -9.25
C VAL A 193 -5.64 -8.50 -9.74
N TRP A 194 -4.48 -8.09 -9.23
CA TRP A 194 -3.84 -6.83 -9.62
C TRP A 194 -2.48 -7.08 -10.25
N SER A 195 -2.24 -6.50 -11.41
CA SER A 195 -0.97 -6.65 -12.11
C SER A 195 -0.48 -5.31 -12.66
N ASN A 196 0.73 -4.91 -12.24
CA ASN A 196 1.42 -3.74 -12.80
C ASN A 196 1.86 -3.91 -14.27
N GLY A 197 1.70 -5.11 -14.83
CA GLY A 197 1.89 -5.40 -16.24
C GLY A 197 0.76 -6.26 -16.79
N SER A 198 0.98 -6.90 -17.93
CA SER A 198 -0.02 -7.76 -18.57
C SER A 198 -0.28 -9.04 -17.79
N ILE A 199 -1.52 -9.51 -17.87
CA ILE A 199 -1.95 -10.82 -17.37
C ILE A 199 -2.18 -11.72 -18.59
N PHE A 200 -1.52 -12.88 -18.59
CA PHE A 200 -1.59 -13.84 -19.69
C PHE A 200 -2.00 -15.23 -19.17
N ASP A 201 -2.73 -15.98 -19.98
CA ASP A 201 -2.99 -17.40 -19.73
C ASP A 201 -2.52 -18.23 -20.93
N ASN A 202 -1.61 -19.17 -20.66
CA ASN A 202 -1.13 -20.15 -21.64
C ASN A 202 -1.77 -21.53 -21.44
N SER A 203 -2.83 -21.62 -20.64
CA SER A 203 -3.53 -22.88 -20.37
C SER A 203 -4.40 -23.25 -21.57
N ALA A 204 -3.93 -24.21 -22.38
CA ALA A 204 -4.56 -24.61 -23.63
C ALA A 204 -6.04 -25.07 -23.50
N SER A 205 -6.52 -25.43 -22.31
CA SER A 205 -7.91 -25.88 -22.09
C SER A 205 -8.46 -25.68 -20.68
N ALA A 206 -7.64 -25.23 -19.73
CA ALA A 206 -7.96 -25.34 -18.31
C ALA A 206 -8.74 -24.16 -17.73
N GLY A 207 -8.59 -22.96 -18.30
CA GLY A 207 -9.33 -21.75 -17.88
C GLY A 207 -9.31 -21.49 -16.37
N GLY A 208 -10.30 -20.73 -15.90
CA GLY A 208 -10.42 -20.43 -14.47
C GLY A 208 -11.60 -19.52 -14.11
N ALA A 209 -11.72 -19.24 -12.81
CA ALA A 209 -12.70 -18.31 -12.28
C ALA A 209 -12.03 -17.32 -11.31
N VAL A 210 -12.30 -16.02 -11.47
CA VAL A 210 -11.92 -14.97 -10.52
C VAL A 210 -13.19 -14.45 -9.87
N ASN A 211 -13.32 -14.70 -8.57
CA ASN A 211 -14.37 -14.11 -7.74
C ASN A 211 -13.91 -12.75 -7.17
N GLY A 212 -13.81 -11.77 -8.06
CA GLY A 212 -13.28 -10.44 -7.81
C GLY A 212 -13.04 -9.68 -9.11
N ASN A 213 -12.39 -8.52 -9.00
CA ASN A 213 -11.97 -7.72 -10.16
C ASN A 213 -10.64 -8.22 -10.72
N VAL A 214 -10.42 -8.03 -12.02
CA VAL A 214 -9.12 -8.24 -12.66
C VAL A 214 -8.65 -6.89 -13.19
N VAL A 215 -7.50 -6.44 -12.70
CA VAL A 215 -6.91 -5.16 -13.04
C VAL A 215 -5.51 -5.38 -13.56
N ASP A 216 -5.27 -4.97 -14.80
CA ASP A 216 -3.93 -4.86 -15.38
C ASP A 216 -3.63 -3.40 -15.71
N VAL A 217 -2.37 -3.01 -15.82
CA VAL A 217 -2.00 -1.65 -16.24
C VAL A 217 -1.95 -1.53 -17.78
N CYS A 218 -2.30 -2.62 -18.48
CA CYS A 218 -1.95 -2.83 -19.87
C CYS A 218 -3.11 -2.81 -20.85
N GLY A 219 -2.91 -2.11 -21.97
CA GLY A 219 -3.80 -2.18 -23.12
C GLY A 219 -5.23 -1.70 -22.86
N ALA A 220 -6.10 -2.00 -23.83
CA ALA A 220 -7.54 -1.80 -23.72
C ALA A 220 -8.18 -3.08 -23.13
N PRO A 221 -9.16 -2.94 -22.21
CA PRO A 221 -9.84 -4.10 -21.64
C PRO A 221 -10.49 -4.96 -22.73
N PRO A 222 -10.59 -6.30 -22.54
CA PRO A 222 -10.37 -7.04 -21.29
C PRO A 222 -8.89 -7.26 -20.91
N ALA A 223 -8.58 -7.04 -19.62
CA ALA A 223 -7.26 -7.22 -19.00
C ALA A 223 -6.72 -8.66 -19.08
N LEU A 224 -7.63 -9.64 -19.16
CA LEU A 224 -7.29 -11.05 -19.24
C LEU A 224 -7.36 -11.51 -20.70
N SER A 225 -6.24 -11.37 -21.42
CA SER A 225 -6.12 -11.77 -22.82
C SER A 225 -5.80 -13.26 -22.94
N THR A 226 -6.82 -14.10 -23.20
CA THR A 226 -6.64 -15.56 -23.18
C THR A 226 -7.40 -16.26 -24.31
N PRO A 227 -6.87 -17.39 -24.84
CA PRO A 227 -7.60 -18.29 -25.74
C PRO A 227 -8.54 -19.27 -25.02
N SER A 228 -8.64 -19.22 -23.68
CA SER A 228 -9.38 -20.18 -22.83
C SER A 228 -10.55 -19.50 -22.09
N PRO A 229 -11.59 -20.24 -21.63
CA PRO A 229 -12.73 -19.63 -20.96
C PRO A 229 -12.40 -19.26 -19.51
N TRP A 230 -12.26 -17.96 -19.23
CA TRP A 230 -12.22 -17.41 -17.88
C TRP A 230 -13.55 -16.78 -17.49
N THR A 231 -14.00 -17.02 -16.27
CA THR A 231 -15.16 -16.36 -15.67
C THR A 231 -14.71 -15.35 -14.63
N VAL A 232 -15.09 -14.08 -14.77
CA VAL A 232 -14.77 -13.03 -13.80
C VAL A 232 -16.08 -12.49 -13.26
N SER A 233 -16.28 -12.56 -11.94
CA SER A 233 -17.51 -12.05 -11.31
C SER A 233 -17.52 -10.52 -11.19
N GLY A 234 -16.33 -9.91 -11.10
CA GLY A 234 -16.14 -8.46 -11.06
C GLY A 234 -15.84 -7.86 -12.43
N ALA A 235 -15.24 -6.67 -12.43
CA ALA A 235 -14.88 -5.97 -13.65
C ALA A 235 -13.47 -6.33 -14.13
N GLN A 236 -13.25 -6.25 -15.44
CA GLN A 236 -11.92 -6.26 -16.06
C GLN A 236 -11.61 -4.85 -16.56
N VAL A 237 -10.61 -4.19 -15.98
CA VAL A 237 -10.29 -2.78 -16.27
C VAL A 237 -8.80 -2.53 -16.25
N ASN A 238 -8.42 -1.40 -16.85
CA ASN A 238 -7.07 -0.88 -16.71
C ASN A 238 -6.91 -0.16 -15.35
N GLY A 239 -5.81 -0.43 -14.66
CA GLY A 239 -5.43 0.16 -13.38
C GLY A 239 -4.31 1.20 -13.51
N TRP A 240 -3.48 1.28 -12.47
CA TRP A 240 -2.37 2.22 -12.37
C TRP A 240 -1.13 1.47 -11.84
N ASN A 241 0.06 1.94 -12.18
CA ASN A 241 1.30 1.36 -11.67
C ASN A 241 1.38 1.58 -10.16
N MET A 242 1.32 0.50 -9.39
CA MET A 242 1.52 0.58 -7.96
C MET A 242 3.01 0.68 -7.65
N PRO A 243 3.46 1.69 -6.89
CA PRO A 243 4.85 1.80 -6.48
C PRO A 243 5.22 0.65 -5.52
N ASP A 244 6.47 0.19 -5.61
CA ASP A 244 7.03 -0.70 -4.60
C ASP A 244 7.00 -0.01 -3.23
N PRO A 245 6.41 -0.62 -2.19
CA PRO A 245 6.45 -0.10 -0.82
C PRO A 245 7.87 0.15 -0.29
N GLY A 246 8.91 -0.37 -0.95
CA GLY A 246 10.30 -0.10 -0.61
C GLY A 246 10.72 -0.77 0.69
N TYR A 247 10.03 -1.84 1.09
CA TYR A 247 10.45 -2.64 2.24
C TYR A 247 11.82 -3.24 1.93
N LEU A 248 12.81 -2.88 2.76
CA LEU A 248 14.11 -3.52 2.71
C LEU A 248 13.92 -5.03 2.94
N SER A 249 14.41 -5.84 2.00
CA SER A 249 14.44 -7.28 2.20
C SER A 249 15.26 -7.58 3.47
N PRO A 250 14.79 -8.47 4.36
CA PRO A 250 15.61 -8.95 5.46
C PRO A 250 16.93 -9.49 4.89
N PRO A 251 18.06 -9.29 5.58
CA PRO A 251 19.34 -9.79 5.12
C PRO A 251 19.24 -11.29 4.86
N ILE A 252 19.65 -11.70 3.66
CA ILE A 252 19.66 -13.11 3.27
C ILE A 252 20.60 -13.85 4.23
N ASN A 253 20.09 -14.89 4.86
CA ASN A 253 20.94 -15.79 5.62
C ASN A 253 21.76 -16.63 4.62
N SER A 254 23.00 -16.25 4.38
CA SER A 254 23.92 -16.91 3.44
C SER A 254 24.39 -18.30 3.90
N THR A 255 23.93 -18.76 5.06
CA THR A 255 24.25 -20.10 5.56
C THR A 255 23.69 -21.15 4.60
N SER A 256 24.58 -21.99 4.05
CA SER A 256 24.18 -23.12 3.22
C SER A 256 23.35 -24.11 4.04
N ARG A 257 22.18 -24.47 3.51
CA ARG A 257 21.25 -25.43 4.10
C ARG A 257 21.01 -26.59 3.13
N SER A 258 20.81 -27.78 3.69
CA SER A 258 20.32 -28.95 2.99
C SER A 258 18.89 -29.22 3.42
N TRP A 259 18.07 -29.68 2.48
CA TRP A 259 16.71 -30.12 2.76
C TRP A 259 16.72 -31.32 3.71
N ASN A 260 15.99 -31.23 4.82
CA ASN A 260 16.20 -32.11 5.98
C ASN A 260 15.42 -33.45 5.89
N GLY A 261 14.41 -33.57 5.03
CA GLY A 261 13.67 -34.83 4.91
C GLY A 261 12.67 -34.92 3.77
N THR A 262 12.24 -36.15 3.47
CA THR A 262 11.29 -36.48 2.39
C THR A 262 9.81 -36.32 2.79
N SER A 263 9.50 -36.05 4.07
CA SER A 263 8.16 -35.64 4.55
C SER A 263 8.23 -35.18 6.01
N GLY A 264 7.35 -34.25 6.41
CA GLY A 264 7.18 -33.80 7.80
C GLY A 264 8.31 -32.88 8.31
N SER A 265 9.17 -32.38 7.42
CA SER A 265 10.27 -31.50 7.77
C SER A 265 9.85 -30.03 7.82
N VAL A 266 10.38 -29.29 8.82
CA VAL A 266 10.30 -27.83 8.87
C VAL A 266 11.66 -27.27 8.44
N GLU A 267 11.72 -26.75 7.23
CA GLU A 267 12.92 -26.16 6.66
C GLU A 267 13.13 -24.75 7.20
N ARG A 268 14.40 -24.39 7.42
CA ARG A 268 14.79 -23.07 7.97
C ARG A 268 15.16 -22.11 6.85
N PRO A 269 14.97 -20.80 7.04
CA PRO A 269 15.42 -19.80 6.07
C PRO A 269 16.95 -19.84 5.90
N GLY A 270 17.41 -19.68 4.66
CA GLY A 270 18.82 -19.80 4.28
C GLY A 270 19.03 -20.00 2.78
N THR A 271 20.28 -20.21 2.39
CA THR A 271 20.65 -20.51 1.00
C THR A 271 20.66 -22.03 0.76
N TYR A 272 19.84 -22.49 -0.18
CA TYR A 272 19.78 -23.88 -0.64
C TYR A 272 20.55 -23.99 -1.95
N THR A 273 21.69 -24.67 -1.91
CA THR A 273 22.60 -24.81 -3.06
C THR A 273 22.24 -25.97 -3.99
N VAL A 274 21.33 -26.84 -3.56
CA VAL A 274 20.85 -28.02 -4.29
C VAL A 274 19.34 -27.93 -4.39
N ASP A 275 18.78 -28.26 -5.56
CA ASP A 275 17.34 -28.36 -5.75
C ASP A 275 16.82 -29.54 -4.92
N PRO A 276 15.90 -29.32 -3.96
CA PRO A 276 15.35 -30.41 -3.15
C PRO A 276 14.60 -31.45 -4.00
N SER A 277 14.13 -31.10 -5.20
CA SER A 277 13.53 -32.04 -6.16
C SER A 277 12.47 -32.96 -5.53
N LEU A 278 11.46 -32.37 -4.88
CA LEU A 278 10.48 -33.11 -4.08
C LEU A 278 9.71 -34.09 -4.97
N ALA A 279 10.04 -35.38 -4.88
CA ALA A 279 9.51 -36.42 -5.76
C ALA A 279 8.45 -37.28 -5.06
N GLY A 280 7.18 -37.13 -5.49
CA GLY A 280 6.11 -38.15 -5.38
C GLY A 280 5.48 -38.43 -3.99
N GLY A 281 4.17 -38.23 -3.88
CA GLY A 281 3.32 -38.72 -2.77
C GLY A 281 2.84 -37.65 -1.78
N ALA A 282 1.92 -38.03 -0.86
CA ALA A 282 1.23 -37.18 0.14
C ALA A 282 2.14 -36.58 1.23
N GLY A 283 3.40 -36.27 0.93
CA GLY A 283 4.32 -35.65 1.87
C GLY A 283 3.95 -34.19 2.12
N CYS A 284 3.84 -33.79 3.39
CA CYS A 284 3.74 -32.39 3.79
C CYS A 284 5.13 -31.84 4.15
N TYR A 285 5.46 -30.65 3.68
CA TYR A 285 6.71 -29.94 3.93
C TYR A 285 6.38 -28.57 4.49
N PHE A 286 7.15 -28.12 5.48
CA PHE A 286 6.89 -26.85 6.14
C PHE A 286 8.07 -25.91 5.98
N LEU A 287 7.81 -24.65 5.63
CA LEU A 287 8.83 -23.60 5.57
C LEU A 287 8.64 -22.69 6.77
N ALA A 288 9.65 -22.59 7.64
CA ALA A 288 9.65 -21.61 8.71
C ALA A 288 9.67 -20.18 8.12
N GLY A 289 9.16 -19.19 8.87
CA GLY A 289 9.21 -17.79 8.44
C GLY A 289 10.65 -17.31 8.17
N GLY A 290 10.87 -16.67 7.03
CA GLY A 290 12.16 -16.07 6.67
C GLY A 290 12.45 -16.08 5.16
N VAL A 291 13.67 -15.70 4.80
CA VAL A 291 14.11 -15.57 3.39
C VAL A 291 14.82 -16.84 2.93
N TYR A 292 14.45 -17.34 1.75
CA TYR A 292 15.01 -18.54 1.13
C TYR A 292 15.65 -18.20 -0.21
N ASP A 293 16.86 -18.71 -0.44
CA ASP A 293 17.62 -18.50 -1.67
C ASP A 293 17.95 -19.85 -2.30
N PHE A 294 17.13 -20.28 -3.26
CA PHE A 294 17.25 -21.56 -3.96
C PHE A 294 18.16 -21.43 -5.19
N LYS A 295 19.47 -21.51 -4.98
CA LYS A 295 20.49 -21.28 -6.04
C LYS A 295 20.38 -22.27 -7.21
N ALA A 296 20.05 -23.51 -6.92
CA ALA A 296 19.87 -24.55 -7.93
C ALA A 296 18.42 -24.68 -8.44
N GLY A 297 17.52 -23.81 -7.99
CA GLY A 297 16.08 -23.90 -8.27
C GLY A 297 15.32 -24.68 -7.19
N PHE A 298 13.99 -24.69 -7.32
CA PHE A 298 13.08 -25.44 -6.46
C PHE A 298 12.06 -26.17 -7.32
N SER A 299 12.10 -27.50 -7.28
CA SER A 299 11.18 -28.37 -8.01
C SER A 299 10.27 -29.14 -7.06
N GLN A 300 8.96 -29.03 -7.28
CA GLN A 300 7.93 -29.77 -6.54
C GLN A 300 7.16 -30.68 -7.50
N ASN A 301 7.45 -31.99 -7.46
CA ASN A 301 6.82 -33.02 -8.28
C ASN A 301 5.89 -33.90 -7.41
N GLY A 302 5.03 -33.25 -6.61
CA GLY A 302 4.09 -33.89 -5.67
C GLY A 302 4.24 -33.40 -4.22
N GLY A 303 3.30 -33.79 -3.36
CA GLY A 303 3.24 -33.38 -1.95
C GLY A 303 2.77 -31.93 -1.74
N PHE A 304 2.72 -31.48 -0.49
CA PHE A 304 2.20 -30.18 -0.06
C PHE A 304 3.30 -29.39 0.64
N VAL A 305 3.56 -28.14 0.22
CA VAL A 305 4.51 -27.23 0.87
C VAL A 305 3.73 -26.10 1.50
N SER A 306 3.92 -25.86 2.80
CA SER A 306 3.19 -24.86 3.56
C SER A 306 4.10 -24.03 4.43
N ASN A 307 3.79 -22.75 4.57
CA ASN A 307 4.33 -21.91 5.62
C ASN A 307 3.34 -21.95 6.80
N GLU A 308 3.38 -23.02 7.59
CA GLU A 308 2.49 -23.14 8.76
C GLU A 308 2.61 -21.88 9.65
N LEU A 309 1.57 -21.04 9.61
CA LEU A 309 1.35 -19.96 10.57
C LEU A 309 0.95 -20.60 11.90
N ARG A 310 1.90 -21.22 12.60
CA ARG A 310 1.72 -21.56 14.00
C ARG A 310 1.96 -20.30 14.83
N PRO A 311 0.96 -19.77 15.56
CA PRO A 311 1.16 -18.61 16.43
C PRO A 311 2.22 -18.94 17.49
N PRO A 312 3.12 -18.00 17.85
CA PRO A 312 4.16 -18.22 18.85
C PRO A 312 3.63 -18.66 20.23
N ASP A 313 2.35 -18.41 20.52
CA ASP A 313 1.71 -18.67 21.82
C ASP A 313 0.91 -19.97 21.87
N GLU A 314 0.98 -20.85 20.86
CA GLU A 314 0.28 -22.14 20.93
C GLU A 314 1.01 -23.09 21.92
N PRO A 315 0.34 -23.56 22.99
CA PRO A 315 0.97 -24.42 23.99
C PRO A 315 1.45 -25.73 23.35
N ASN A 316 2.71 -26.07 23.61
CA ASN A 316 3.32 -27.29 23.11
C ASN A 316 2.64 -28.51 23.76
N MET A 317 1.85 -29.25 22.97
CA MET A 317 1.08 -30.40 23.48
C MET A 317 1.91 -31.70 23.62
N ALA A 318 3.21 -31.67 23.33
CA ALA A 318 4.10 -32.82 23.47
C ALA A 318 5.22 -32.55 24.48
N ALA A 319 5.62 -33.59 25.21
CA ALA A 319 6.77 -33.54 26.12
C ALA A 319 8.08 -33.28 25.34
N ALA A 320 9.03 -32.59 25.99
CA ALA A 320 10.30 -32.24 25.38
C ALA A 320 11.05 -33.50 24.87
N GLY A 321 11.46 -33.48 23.59
CA GLY A 321 12.30 -34.52 22.99
C GLY A 321 11.60 -35.56 22.10
N GLN A 322 10.30 -35.40 21.79
CA GLN A 322 9.59 -36.23 20.82
C GLN A 322 9.29 -35.45 19.52
N PRO A 323 9.59 -35.98 18.31
CA PRO A 323 9.21 -35.35 17.06
C PRO A 323 7.68 -35.31 16.92
N ASN A 324 7.13 -34.10 16.80
CA ASN A 324 5.71 -33.85 16.80
C ASN A 324 5.09 -34.09 15.40
N MET A 325 4.69 -35.34 15.12
CA MET A 325 3.70 -35.63 14.07
C MET A 325 2.35 -35.91 14.74
N THR A 326 1.65 -34.87 15.18
CA THR A 326 0.22 -34.99 15.49
C THR A 326 -0.59 -34.20 14.48
N THR A 327 -0.84 -34.83 13.33
CA THR A 327 -2.15 -34.70 12.69
C THR A 327 -3.22 -35.04 13.73
N LEU A 328 -4.23 -34.19 13.82
CA LEU A 328 -5.43 -34.39 14.64
C LEU A 328 -5.94 -35.84 14.53
N ARG A 329 -5.73 -36.64 15.57
CA ARG A 329 -6.63 -37.78 15.87
C ARG A 329 -7.69 -37.26 16.82
N SER A 330 -8.71 -36.60 16.27
CA SER A 330 -9.99 -36.44 16.95
C SER A 330 -11.04 -37.18 16.15
N ASP A 331 -11.66 -38.19 16.75
CA ASP A 331 -12.84 -38.85 16.19
C ASP A 331 -13.90 -37.80 15.82
N LEU A 332 -14.43 -37.96 14.62
CA LEU A 332 -15.05 -36.92 13.81
C LEU A 332 -16.48 -37.35 13.47
N THR A 333 -17.29 -37.63 14.50
CA THR A 333 -18.72 -37.86 14.31
C THR A 333 -19.42 -36.52 14.09
N GLY A 334 -19.79 -36.26 12.83
CA GLY A 334 -20.64 -35.14 12.42
C GLY A 334 -19.93 -34.09 11.58
N ALA A 335 -20.00 -34.28 10.25
CA ALA A 335 -19.75 -33.31 9.17
C ALA A 335 -18.76 -32.16 9.46
N ARG A 336 -17.46 -32.42 9.31
CA ARG A 336 -16.38 -31.40 9.26
C ARG A 336 -15.84 -31.30 7.83
N GLN A 337 -15.50 -30.07 7.44
CA GLN A 337 -15.07 -29.69 6.10
C GLN A 337 -13.93 -30.57 5.57
N THR A 338 -14.13 -31.12 4.37
CA THR A 338 -13.27 -32.15 3.76
C THR A 338 -12.23 -31.60 2.78
N SER A 339 -12.16 -30.29 2.56
CA SER A 339 -11.13 -29.70 1.70
C SER A 339 -11.03 -28.19 1.87
N ILE A 340 -9.81 -27.68 2.03
CA ILE A 340 -9.42 -26.33 1.65
C ILE A 340 -8.59 -26.49 0.38
N ALA A 341 -9.12 -26.05 -0.77
CA ALA A 341 -8.42 -26.17 -2.04
C ALA A 341 -7.35 -25.08 -2.14
N VAL A 342 -6.08 -25.46 -2.18
CA VAL A 342 -4.96 -24.58 -2.51
C VAL A 342 -4.16 -25.26 -3.61
N ASN A 343 -4.06 -24.60 -4.77
CA ASN A 343 -3.42 -25.17 -5.94
C ASN A 343 -1.89 -25.21 -5.78
N ALA A 344 -1.28 -26.28 -6.29
CA ALA A 344 0.17 -26.39 -6.39
C ALA A 344 0.76 -25.32 -7.31
N LEU A 345 2.04 -24.99 -7.11
CA LEU A 345 2.79 -24.14 -8.05
C LEU A 345 2.73 -24.78 -9.46
N PRO A 346 2.36 -24.04 -10.51
CA PRO A 346 2.13 -24.59 -11.85
C PRO A 346 3.40 -25.03 -12.58
N GLY A 347 4.57 -24.92 -11.95
CA GLY A 347 5.84 -25.34 -12.52
C GLY A 347 7.02 -25.11 -11.57
N PRO A 348 8.22 -25.60 -11.95
CA PRO A 348 9.45 -25.40 -11.20
C PRO A 348 9.84 -23.92 -11.15
N VAL A 349 10.39 -23.49 -10.02
CA VAL A 349 10.89 -22.12 -9.85
C VAL A 349 12.24 -22.00 -10.60
N PRO A 350 12.43 -21.01 -11.50
CA PRO A 350 13.66 -20.87 -12.29
C PRO A 350 14.94 -20.80 -11.46
N GLN A 351 16.08 -21.25 -12.01
CA GLN A 351 17.38 -21.22 -11.35
C GLN A 351 17.81 -19.78 -10.95
N GLY A 352 18.30 -19.61 -9.73
CA GLY A 352 18.71 -18.30 -9.21
C GLY A 352 17.57 -17.38 -8.75
N SER A 353 16.35 -17.90 -8.66
CA SER A 353 15.20 -17.13 -8.17
C SER A 353 15.24 -16.93 -6.66
N LEU A 354 14.86 -15.74 -6.21
CA LEU A 354 14.69 -15.42 -4.80
C LEU A 354 13.23 -15.64 -4.40
N VAL A 355 12.99 -16.47 -3.38
CA VAL A 355 11.65 -16.72 -2.83
C VAL A 355 11.59 -16.09 -1.45
N SER A 356 10.82 -15.00 -1.31
CA SER A 356 10.61 -14.33 -0.03
C SER A 356 9.28 -14.76 0.58
N LEU A 357 9.33 -15.29 1.81
CA LEU A 357 8.15 -15.76 2.55
C LEU A 357 7.98 -14.89 3.79
N TRP A 358 6.93 -14.07 3.78
CA TRP A 358 6.63 -13.14 4.86
C TRP A 358 5.62 -13.80 5.81
N GLY A 359 6.10 -14.22 6.98
CA GLY A 359 5.27 -14.60 8.12
C GLY A 359 5.40 -13.51 9.18
N GLY A 360 4.28 -13.01 9.70
CA GLY A 360 4.24 -12.04 10.79
C GLY A 360 4.77 -12.65 12.09
N GLY A 361 6.09 -12.71 12.24
CA GLY A 361 6.77 -12.97 13.49
C GLY A 361 7.27 -11.64 14.06
N GLN A 362 6.44 -10.99 14.88
CA GLN A 362 6.96 -10.02 15.84
C GLN A 362 7.93 -10.78 16.75
N ALA A 363 9.23 -10.51 16.60
CA ALA A 363 10.21 -10.90 17.59
C ALA A 363 9.89 -10.13 18.87
N GLN A 364 9.30 -10.82 19.86
CA GLN A 364 9.38 -10.35 21.23
C GLN A 364 10.81 -10.60 21.72
N THR A 365 11.54 -9.51 21.91
CA THR A 365 12.63 -9.43 22.90
C THR A 365 12.05 -9.10 24.26
#